data_AF-A0A8S0GX30-F1
#
_entry.id   AF-A0A8S0GX30-F1
#
_cell.length_a   1.000
_cell.length_b   1.000
_cell.length_c   1.000
_cell.angle_alpha   90.00
_cell.angle_beta   90.00
_cell.angle_gamma   90.00
#
_symmetry.space_group_name_H-M   'P 1'
#
loop_
_entity.id
_entity.type
_entity.pdbx_description
1 polymer ?
#
loop_
_entity_poly.entity_id
_entity_poly.type
_entity_poly.pdbx_seq_one_letter_code
_entity_poly.pdbx_strand_id
1 'polypeptide(L)'
;MANLRVEVISLFPEMFSAISEYGITSRAVKQGLLQLTCWNPRDYTTDRHHTVDDRPFGGGPGMVMKIKPWKMHWFRPETQPGRARR
;
A
#
# COMPACT_ATOMS: atom_id res chain seq x y z
N MET A 1 9.90 -6.00 18.98
CA MET A 1 9.06 -6.34 17.81
C MET A 1 8.12 -5.17 17.57
N ALA A 2 7.85 -4.82 16.31
CA ALA A 2 6.86 -3.78 16.01
C ALA A 2 5.47 -4.29 16.35
N ASN A 3 4.81 -3.61 17.28
CA ASN A 3 3.48 -3.99 17.75
C ASN A 3 2.38 -3.49 16.79
N LEU A 4 2.71 -2.59 15.87
CA LEU A 4 1.79 -2.06 14.88
C LEU A 4 2.40 -2.11 13.48
N ARG A 5 1.70 -2.78 12.56
CA ARG A 5 2.04 -2.85 11.14
C ARG A 5 0.93 -2.18 10.32
N VAL A 6 1.31 -1.25 9.47
CA VAL A 6 0.40 -0.49 8.61
C VAL A 6 0.87 -0.64 7.17
N GLU A 7 -0.01 -1.15 6.32
CA GLU A 7 0.23 -1.23 4.88
C GLU A 7 -0.71 -0.25 4.18
N VAL A 8 -0.13 0.60 3.34
CA VAL A 8 -0.82 1.68 2.65
C VAL A 8 -0.76 1.42 1.16
N ILE A 9 -1.91 1.46 0.51
CA ILE A 9 -2.00 1.39 -0.95
C ILE A 9 -2.25 2.80 -1.46
N SER A 10 -1.30 3.35 -2.21
CA SER A 10 -1.38 4.72 -2.71
C SER A 10 -0.67 4.87 -4.05
N LEU A 11 -1.22 5.67 -4.95
CA LEU A 11 -0.54 6.09 -6.19
C LEU A 11 0.61 7.06 -5.92
N PHE A 12 0.67 7.64 -4.72
CA PHE A 12 1.66 8.60 -4.27
C PHE A 12 2.28 8.12 -2.96
N PRO A 13 3.11 7.06 -2.98
CA PRO A 13 3.73 6.52 -1.77
C PRO A 13 4.64 7.56 -1.09
N GLU A 14 5.27 8.45 -1.86
CA GLU A 14 6.17 9.49 -1.37
C GLU A 14 5.49 10.48 -0.40
N MET A 15 4.17 10.68 -0.48
CA MET A 15 3.45 11.51 0.49
C MET A 15 3.58 10.98 1.93
N PHE A 16 3.77 9.68 2.08
CA PHE A 16 3.90 9.04 3.39
C PHE A 16 5.31 9.22 3.99
N SER A 17 6.29 9.71 3.23
CA SER A 17 7.59 10.16 3.77
C SER A 17 7.40 11.20 4.87
N ALA A 18 6.42 12.10 4.71
CA ALA A 18 6.11 13.14 5.68
C ALA A 18 5.79 12.57 7.08
N ILE A 19 5.14 11.40 7.15
CA ILE A 19 4.81 10.75 8.42
C ILE A 19 5.86 9.74 8.86
N SER A 20 6.60 9.12 7.95
CA SER A 20 7.66 8.16 8.32
C SER A 20 8.97 8.84 8.72
N GLU A 21 9.22 10.06 8.26
CA GLU A 21 10.52 10.74 8.45
C GLU A 21 10.46 11.87 9.48
N TYR A 22 9.28 12.46 9.71
CA TYR A 22 9.10 13.58 10.64
C TYR A 22 8.15 13.25 11.80
N GLY A 23 8.28 14.03 12.88
CA GLY A 23 7.38 13.96 14.04
C GLY A 23 7.50 12.70 14.90
N ILE A 24 6.44 12.44 15.68
CA ILE A 24 6.37 11.32 16.64
C ILE A 24 6.29 9.97 15.91
N THR A 25 5.62 9.94 14.76
CA THR A 25 5.49 8.75 13.91
C THR A 25 6.86 8.28 13.39
N SER A 26 7.76 9.19 12.99
CA SER A 26 9.14 8.86 12.63
C SER A 26 9.92 8.22 13.78
N ARG A 27 9.77 8.74 15.00
CA ARG A 27 10.39 8.11 16.18
C ARG A 27 9.84 6.70 16.42
N ALA A 28 8.53 6.50 16.28
CA ALA A 28 7.91 5.19 16.41
C ALA A 28 8.41 4.20 15.35
N VAL A 29 8.64 4.65 14.11
CA VAL A 29 9.26 3.84 13.05
C VAL A 29 10.69 3.46 13.42
N LYS A 30 11.51 4.44 13.83
CA LYS A 30 12.92 4.22 14.21
C LYS A 30 13.08 3.32 15.44
N GLN A 31 12.16 3.40 16.39
CA GLN A 31 12.11 2.54 17.57
C GLN A 31 11.52 1.16 17.27
N GLY A 32 11.11 0.91 16.02
CA GLY A 32 10.51 -0.34 15.60
C GLY A 32 9.21 -0.63 16.33
N LEU A 33 8.43 0.41 16.70
CA LEU A 33 7.08 0.31 17.27
C LEU A 33 6.02 0.32 16.18
N LEU A 34 6.31 1.01 15.07
CA LEU A 34 5.47 1.13 13.87
C LEU A 34 6.26 0.64 12.65
N GLN A 35 5.67 -0.28 11.88
CA GLN A 35 6.16 -0.62 10.55
C GLN A 35 5.18 -0.10 9.50
N LEU A 36 5.63 0.85 8.68
CA LEU A 36 4.84 1.43 7.59
C LEU A 36 5.38 0.92 6.25
N THR A 37 4.53 0.30 5.45
CA THR A 37 4.87 -0.16 4.10
C THR A 37 3.89 0.47 3.11
N CYS A 38 4.40 1.08 2.05
CA CYS A 38 3.58 1.66 0.99
C CYS A 38 3.68 0.83 -0.29
N TRP A 39 2.54 0.62 -0.94
CA TRP A 39 2.42 -0.14 -2.17
C TRP A 39 1.82 0.75 -3.24
N ASN A 40 2.51 0.90 -4.37
CA ASN A 40 2.00 1.63 -5.51
C ASN A 40 1.29 0.68 -6.47
N PRO A 41 -0.04 0.82 -6.70
CA PRO A 41 -0.75 0.01 -7.70
C PRO A 41 -0.11 0.03 -9.09
N ARG A 42 0.61 1.11 -9.46
CA ARG A 42 1.32 1.22 -10.74
C ARG A 42 2.38 0.12 -10.93
N ASP A 43 2.98 -0.37 -9.85
CA ASP A 43 4.01 -1.41 -9.90
C ASP A 43 3.42 -2.80 -10.27
N TYR A 44 2.09 -2.93 -10.17
CA TYR A 44 1.35 -4.18 -10.40
C TYR A 44 0.52 -4.16 -11.68
N THR A 45 0.71 -3.15 -12.52
CA THR A 45 0.11 -3.05 -13.85
C THR A 45 0.93 -3.84 -14.87
N THR A 46 0.30 -4.26 -15.97
CA THR A 46 0.96 -5.06 -17.02
C THR A 46 1.15 -4.28 -18.32
N ASP A 47 0.57 -3.09 -18.41
CA ASP A 47 0.64 -2.24 -19.60
C ASP A 47 1.79 -1.24 -19.50
N ARG A 48 2.34 -0.84 -20.66
CA ARG A 48 3.48 0.08 -20.77
C ARG A 48 3.25 1.44 -20.09
N HIS A 49 2.00 1.87 -19.96
CA HIS A 49 1.64 3.19 -19.41
C HIS A 49 1.30 3.15 -17.92
N HIS A 50 1.41 1.98 -17.29
CA HIS A 50 1.10 1.74 -15.89
C HIS A 50 -0.28 2.29 -15.50
N THR A 51 -1.30 1.92 -16.29
CA THR A 51 -2.66 2.45 -16.17
C THR A 51 -3.39 1.82 -14.99
N VAL A 52 -3.84 2.66 -14.06
CA VAL A 52 -4.46 2.26 -12.78
C VAL A 52 -5.96 2.55 -12.72
N ASP A 53 -6.48 3.24 -13.72
CA ASP A 53 -7.86 3.70 -13.82
C ASP A 53 -8.56 3.18 -15.08
N ASP A 54 -9.88 3.17 -15.05
CA ASP A 54 -10.76 2.75 -16.14
C ASP A 54 -12.04 3.60 -16.18
N ARG A 55 -12.76 3.52 -17.29
CA ARG A 55 -14.05 4.19 -17.43
C ARG A 55 -15.11 3.51 -16.55
N PRO A 56 -15.97 4.29 -15.87
CA PRO A 56 -17.09 3.73 -15.12
C PRO A 56 -18.07 3.01 -16.04
N PHE A 57 -18.60 1.88 -15.58
CA PHE A 57 -19.73 1.23 -16.25
C PHE A 57 -20.96 2.16 -16.22
N GLY A 58 -21.67 2.26 -17.34
CA GLY A 58 -22.80 3.19 -17.49
C GLY A 58 -22.40 4.60 -17.97
N GLY A 59 -21.10 4.88 -18.15
CA GLY A 59 -20.62 6.17 -18.63
C GLY A 59 -20.66 7.27 -17.55
N GLY A 60 -20.50 8.52 -17.98
CA GLY A 60 -20.38 9.69 -17.11
C GLY A 60 -18.94 10.21 -16.97
N PRO A 61 -18.77 11.45 -16.48
CA PRO A 61 -17.45 12.05 -16.30
C PRO A 61 -16.67 11.37 -15.16
N GLY A 62 -15.35 11.32 -15.30
CA GLY A 62 -14.45 10.76 -14.29
C GLY A 62 -13.98 9.34 -14.62
N MET A 63 -13.16 8.79 -13.73
CA MET A 63 -12.49 7.49 -13.87
C MET A 63 -12.59 6.72 -12.55
N VAL A 64 -12.57 5.39 -12.61
CA VAL A 64 -12.62 4.48 -11.46
C VAL A 64 -11.32 3.67 -11.41
N MET A 65 -10.80 3.38 -10.21
CA MET A 65 -9.61 2.54 -10.10
C MET A 65 -9.86 1.10 -10.57
N LYS A 66 -8.96 0.58 -11.42
CA LYS A 66 -8.98 -0.80 -11.90
C LYS A 66 -8.78 -1.77 -10.74
N ILE A 67 -9.50 -2.90 -10.73
CA ILE A 67 -9.38 -3.94 -9.69
C ILE A 67 -8.14 -4.84 -9.85
N LYS A 68 -7.63 -4.98 -11.09
CA LYS A 68 -6.54 -5.92 -11.41
C LYS A 68 -5.24 -5.67 -10.61
N PRO A 69 -4.76 -4.42 -10.44
CA PRO A 69 -3.62 -4.13 -9.57
C PRO A 69 -3.82 -4.56 -8.10
N TRP A 70 -5.05 -4.54 -7.60
CA TRP A 70 -5.38 -4.83 -6.20
C TRP A 70 -5.30 -6.32 -5.89
N LYS A 71 -5.75 -7.16 -6.83
CA LYS A 71 -5.80 -8.62 -6.64
C LYS A 71 -4.39 -9.21 -6.43
N MET A 72 -3.36 -8.59 -7.02
CA MET A 72 -1.97 -9.06 -6.94
C MET A 72 -1.35 -8.83 -5.54
N HIS A 73 -1.69 -7.73 -4.87
CA HIS A 73 -1.18 -7.42 -3.53
C HIS A 73 -1.89 -8.25 -2.45
N TRP A 74 -3.23 -8.33 -2.49
CA TRP A 74 -4.03 -9.01 -1.47
C TRP A 74 -3.83 -10.54 -1.42
N PHE A 75 -3.45 -11.16 -2.54
CA PHE A 75 -3.24 -12.61 -2.63
C PHE A 75 -1.80 -13.08 -2.35
N ARG A 76 -0.92 -12.24 -1.81
CA ARG A 76 0.38 -12.75 -1.32
C ARG A 76 0.12 -13.63 -0.10
N PRO A 77 0.51 -14.93 -0.10
CA PRO A 77 0.49 -15.71 1.11
C PRO A 77 1.40 -15.00 2.11
N GLU A 78 0.85 -14.61 3.25
CA GLU A 78 1.63 -13.96 4.29
C GLU A 78 2.80 -14.88 4.65
N THR A 79 4.03 -14.46 4.39
CA THR A 79 5.14 -14.88 5.23
C THR A 79 4.95 -14.18 6.58
N GLN A 80 4.01 -14.65 7.39
CA GLN A 80 3.91 -14.30 8.81
C GLN A 80 5.18 -14.88 9.49
N PRO A 81 6.10 -14.06 10.02
CA PRO A 81 7.07 -14.60 10.97
C PRO A 81 6.33 -14.87 12.28
N GLY A 82 6.03 -16.14 12.53
CA GLY A 82 5.82 -16.70 13.86
C GLY A 82 4.65 -16.12 14.65
N ARG A 83 3.41 -16.50 14.29
CA ARG A 83 2.35 -16.63 15.32
C ARG A 83 2.61 -17.91 16.11
N ALA A 84 3.65 -17.90 16.93
CA ALA A 84 3.84 -18.89 17.98
C ALA A 84 2.72 -18.67 19.01
N ARG A 85 1.73 -19.56 18.94
CA ARG A 85 0.60 -19.64 19.86
C ARG A 85 1.13 -19.71 21.31
N ARG A 86 0.68 -18.78 22.15
CA ARG A 86 0.34 -19.11 23.54
C ARG A 86 -1.15 -19.39 23.57
#